data_AF-A0A8H6THM5-F1
#
_entry.id   AF-A0A8H6THM5-F1
#
_cell.length_a   1.000
_cell.length_b   1.000
_cell.length_c   1.000
_cell.angle_alpha   90.00
_cell.angle_beta   90.00
_cell.angle_gamma   90.00
#
_symmetry.space_group_name_H-M   'P 1'
#
loop_
_entity.id
_entity.type
_entity.pdbx_description
1 polymer ?
#
loop_
_entity_poly.entity_id
_entity_poly.type
_entity_poly.pdbx_seq_one_letter_code
_entity_poly.pdbx_strand_id
1 'polypeptide(L)'
;MQEFTEEHSKLLLNKEWLVATNDSTPYLFKFTATVDLTVLILVTDTRSVWTEVLNSKQFARRWRACNPDNLPEISRDDAEEEWRVAMQQLLARAHSLGGLPELSFDIVESNYADLAIELEGEAFKWRWETCLQGGRFSTDIISKHLVLPLISLAHLAFTSTSAVGESTGSDLEKSVDKVGRTARRSVDTHVQNTLSRPRVATALRRITALFNSAPDPLPSILLDADTPDLQLPPQALEAARGPSPTREIQRPVKSPSPMIELEPTTTLASSSPGPEPAANEPATIADSGSATESDSDSEAPAPAPAAVAAKGKGRAPTASPARQSPVLASSPPPSKPQPAPRSKKPVSSDSESSPIRPPAKKAKPQAVSSSDEDSEAERKKRLAKAKSGSGGAARGTKQPIKRGGRRF
;
A
#
# COMPACT_ATOMS: atom_id res chain seq x y z
N MET A 1 18.75 -0.08 -4.26
CA MET A 1 17.63 -0.93 -4.69
C MET A 1 18.05 -1.73 -5.91
N GLN A 2 17.32 -2.78 -6.30
CA GLN A 2 17.31 -3.28 -7.67
C GLN A 2 16.12 -2.65 -8.44
N GLU A 3 16.23 -2.57 -9.76
CA GLU A 3 15.14 -2.07 -10.61
C GLU A 3 14.03 -3.11 -10.72
N PHE A 4 12.77 -2.67 -10.66
CA PHE A 4 11.61 -3.53 -10.87
C PHE A 4 11.32 -3.66 -12.37
N THR A 5 11.13 -4.89 -12.85
CA THR A 5 11.04 -5.21 -14.29
C THR A 5 9.78 -6.00 -14.60
N GLU A 6 9.50 -6.29 -15.88
CA GLU A 6 8.34 -7.12 -16.22
C GLU A 6 8.46 -8.55 -15.66
N GLU A 7 9.67 -9.07 -15.47
CA GLU A 7 9.97 -10.36 -14.84
C GLU A 7 9.55 -10.34 -13.38
N HIS A 8 9.95 -9.30 -12.63
CA HIS A 8 9.52 -9.07 -11.25
C HIS A 8 7.98 -8.93 -11.16
N SER A 9 7.36 -8.28 -12.15
CA SER A 9 5.89 -8.19 -12.24
C SER A 9 5.25 -9.57 -12.48
N LYS A 10 5.80 -10.40 -13.38
CA LYS A 10 5.28 -11.75 -13.68
C LYS A 10 5.23 -12.65 -12.43
N LEU A 11 6.21 -12.54 -11.53
CA LEU A 11 6.21 -13.26 -10.25
C LEU A 11 5.04 -12.91 -9.31
N LEU A 12 4.45 -11.71 -9.45
CA LEU A 12 3.31 -11.24 -8.66
C LEU A 12 1.93 -11.54 -9.27
N LEU A 13 1.88 -12.22 -10.42
CA LEU A 13 0.61 -12.65 -11.03
C LEU A 13 -0.11 -13.68 -10.14
N ASN A 14 0.64 -14.65 -9.62
CA ASN A 14 0.17 -15.72 -8.73
C ASN A 14 0.01 -15.28 -7.25
N LYS A 15 0.04 -13.98 -6.96
CA LYS A 15 -0.14 -13.42 -5.61
C LYS A 15 -1.48 -12.71 -5.47
N GLU A 16 -2.09 -12.86 -4.31
CA GLU A 16 -3.26 -12.12 -3.86
C GLU A 16 -2.96 -10.63 -3.73
N TRP A 17 -4.01 -9.82 -3.82
CA TRP A 17 -3.98 -8.43 -3.36
C TRP A 17 -4.27 -8.42 -1.85
N LEU A 18 -3.30 -7.96 -1.07
CA LEU A 18 -3.50 -7.56 0.32
C LEU A 18 -3.98 -6.10 0.34
N VAL A 19 -4.57 -5.65 1.45
CA VAL A 19 -5.09 -4.28 1.59
C VAL A 19 -4.87 -3.75 3.00
N ALA A 20 -4.48 -2.48 3.10
CA ALA A 20 -4.38 -1.70 4.32
C ALA A 20 -4.80 -0.25 4.03
N THR A 21 -5.08 0.53 5.06
CA THR A 21 -5.59 1.90 4.93
C THR A 21 -4.82 2.84 5.84
N ASN A 22 -4.38 3.98 5.30
CA ASN A 22 -3.76 5.07 6.06
C ASN A 22 -4.39 6.40 5.57
N ASP A 23 -4.74 7.32 6.48
CA ASP A 23 -5.40 8.60 6.19
C ASP A 23 -6.55 8.54 5.15
N SER A 24 -7.45 7.57 5.33
CA SER A 24 -8.59 7.30 4.42
C SER A 24 -8.20 6.95 2.96
N THR A 25 -6.94 6.58 2.73
CA THR A 25 -6.43 6.09 1.44
C THR A 25 -6.20 4.58 1.54
N PRO A 26 -6.92 3.76 0.76
CA PRO A 26 -6.66 2.33 0.69
C PRO A 26 -5.47 2.04 -0.22
N TYR A 27 -4.48 1.34 0.32
CA TYR A 27 -3.31 0.86 -0.41
C TYR A 27 -3.46 -0.65 -0.65
N LEU A 28 -3.16 -1.08 -1.89
CA LEU A 28 -3.21 -2.48 -2.30
C LEU A 28 -1.78 -2.99 -2.52
N PHE A 29 -1.49 -4.19 -2.00
CA PHE A 29 -0.14 -4.77 -2.05
C PHE A 29 -0.14 -6.12 -2.75
N LYS A 30 0.93 -6.40 -3.50
CA LYS A 30 1.38 -7.76 -3.79
C LYS A 30 2.83 -7.91 -3.35
N PHE A 31 3.14 -9.04 -2.70
CA PHE A 31 4.49 -9.36 -2.22
C PHE A 31 4.92 -10.73 -2.74
N THR A 32 6.22 -10.91 -3.00
CA THR A 32 6.80 -12.25 -3.03
C THR A 32 8.21 -12.29 -2.45
N ALA A 33 8.49 -13.41 -1.80
CA ALA A 33 9.82 -13.96 -1.56
C ALA A 33 10.18 -14.91 -2.72
N THR A 34 11.44 -14.97 -3.11
CA THR A 34 11.99 -15.92 -4.09
C THR A 34 13.12 -16.77 -3.49
N VAL A 35 13.47 -17.87 -4.16
CA VAL A 35 14.42 -18.89 -3.66
C VAL A 35 15.87 -18.41 -3.55
N ASP A 36 16.25 -17.38 -4.30
CA ASP A 36 17.53 -16.66 -4.21
C ASP A 36 17.57 -15.63 -3.05
N LEU A 37 16.60 -15.71 -2.15
CA LEU A 37 16.41 -14.81 -1.01
C LEU A 37 16.20 -13.33 -1.38
N THR A 38 15.75 -13.07 -2.60
CA THR A 38 15.22 -11.76 -3.00
C THR A 38 13.78 -11.61 -2.49
N VAL A 39 13.43 -10.40 -2.06
CA VAL A 39 12.05 -10.02 -1.73
C VAL A 39 11.65 -8.80 -2.54
N LEU A 40 10.40 -8.76 -2.98
CA LEU A 40 9.87 -7.65 -3.75
C LEU A 40 8.41 -7.37 -3.43
N ILE A 41 8.06 -6.09 -3.46
CA ILE A 41 6.71 -5.58 -3.22
C ILE A 41 6.26 -4.68 -4.37
N LEU A 42 4.95 -4.69 -4.60
CA LEU A 42 4.22 -3.80 -5.49
C LEU A 42 3.06 -3.21 -4.71
N VAL A 43 2.97 -1.88 -4.71
CA VAL A 43 1.99 -1.08 -3.97
C VAL A 43 1.21 -0.22 -4.96
N THR A 44 -0.09 -0.03 -4.76
CA THR A 44 -0.89 0.94 -5.52
C THR A 44 -2.03 1.53 -4.69
N ASP A 45 -2.28 2.84 -4.86
CA ASP A 45 -3.48 3.57 -4.41
C ASP A 45 -4.59 3.57 -5.49
N THR A 46 -4.45 2.70 -6.50
CA THR A 46 -5.19 2.65 -7.78
C THR A 46 -4.91 3.78 -8.78
N ARG A 47 -3.96 4.68 -8.52
CA ARG A 47 -3.56 5.79 -9.41
C ARG A 47 -2.09 5.70 -9.80
N SER A 48 -1.23 5.54 -8.80
CA SER A 48 0.21 5.34 -8.88
C SER A 48 0.53 3.87 -8.60
N VAL A 49 1.67 3.40 -9.08
CA VAL A 49 2.27 2.15 -8.64
C VAL A 49 3.65 2.46 -8.09
N TRP A 50 3.95 1.94 -6.90
CA TRP A 50 5.30 1.97 -6.34
C TRP A 50 5.79 0.54 -6.16
N THR A 51 7.09 0.31 -6.33
CA THR A 51 7.68 -1.02 -6.15
C THR A 51 9.02 -0.93 -5.45
N GLU A 52 9.47 -2.05 -4.90
CA GLU A 52 10.83 -2.22 -4.43
C GLU A 52 11.27 -3.67 -4.65
N VAL A 53 12.54 -3.85 -5.03
CA VAL A 53 13.23 -5.14 -5.12
C VAL A 53 14.49 -5.09 -4.25
N LEU A 54 14.57 -6.01 -3.29
CA LEU A 54 15.70 -6.21 -2.39
C LEU A 54 16.29 -7.60 -2.59
N ASN A 55 17.55 -7.69 -3.00
CA ASN A 55 18.27 -8.96 -2.88
C ASN A 55 18.59 -9.31 -1.42
N SER A 56 18.94 -10.56 -1.17
CA SER A 56 19.27 -11.13 0.15
C SER A 56 20.14 -10.23 1.04
N LYS A 57 21.18 -9.59 0.48
CA LYS A 57 22.09 -8.70 1.22
C LYS A 57 21.49 -7.31 1.50
N GLN A 58 20.58 -6.83 0.66
CA GLN A 58 19.82 -5.60 0.93
C GLN A 58 18.75 -5.85 2.00
N PHE A 59 17.98 -6.94 1.86
CA PHE A 59 17.00 -7.41 2.86
C PHE A 59 17.63 -7.57 4.26
N ALA A 60 18.72 -8.35 4.36
CA ALA A 60 19.43 -8.59 5.62
C ALA A 60 19.87 -7.30 6.32
N ARG A 61 20.41 -6.32 5.58
CA ARG A 61 20.85 -5.04 6.15
C ARG A 61 19.68 -4.18 6.63
N ARG A 62 18.56 -4.13 5.89
CA ARG A 62 17.38 -3.39 6.36
C ARG A 62 16.74 -4.05 7.57
N TRP A 63 16.64 -5.38 7.61
CA TRP A 63 16.11 -6.09 8.78
C TRP A 63 16.86 -5.71 10.06
N ARG A 64 18.20 -5.69 9.99
CA ARG A 64 19.07 -5.27 11.10
C ARG A 64 18.91 -3.79 11.47
N ALA A 65 18.68 -2.91 10.49
CA ALA A 65 18.44 -1.48 10.73
C ALA A 65 17.07 -1.21 11.38
N CYS A 66 16.05 -2.00 11.06
CA CYS A 66 14.73 -1.90 11.69
C CYS A 66 14.64 -2.60 13.06
N ASN A 67 15.53 -3.57 13.35
CA ASN A 67 15.50 -4.42 14.54
C ASN A 67 16.89 -4.52 15.21
N PRO A 68 17.45 -3.42 15.73
CA PRO A 68 18.81 -3.38 16.26
C PRO A 68 19.01 -4.19 17.55
N ASP A 69 17.95 -4.38 18.34
CA ASP A 69 18.02 -5.12 19.62
C ASP A 69 17.86 -6.64 19.45
N ASN A 70 17.34 -7.10 18.30
CA ASN A 70 17.04 -8.51 18.00
C ASN A 70 18.12 -9.18 17.12
N LEU A 71 19.37 -8.70 17.19
CA LEU A 71 20.48 -9.19 16.36
C LEU A 71 21.07 -10.52 16.88
N PRO A 72 21.03 -11.62 16.11
CA PRO A 72 21.74 -12.84 16.47
C PRO A 72 23.26 -12.68 16.33
N GLU A 73 24.01 -13.32 17.23
CA GLU A 73 25.48 -13.36 17.21
C GLU A 73 26.00 -14.39 16.19
N ILE A 74 25.89 -14.04 14.91
CA ILE A 74 26.21 -14.93 13.79
C ILE A 74 27.72 -14.98 13.55
N SER A 75 28.29 -16.17 13.74
CA SER A 75 29.74 -16.44 13.68
C SER A 75 30.18 -17.25 12.45
N ARG A 76 29.23 -17.64 11.57
CA ARG A 76 29.48 -18.50 10.40
C ARG A 76 28.55 -18.13 9.24
N ASP A 77 29.06 -18.19 8.00
CA ASP A 77 28.30 -17.83 6.79
C ASP A 77 27.06 -18.70 6.57
N ASP A 78 27.15 -20.00 6.89
CA ASP A 78 26.01 -20.95 6.84
C ASP A 78 24.82 -20.45 7.69
N ALA A 79 25.11 -19.97 8.90
CA ALA A 79 24.11 -19.45 9.84
C ALA A 79 23.58 -18.06 9.42
N GLU A 80 24.35 -17.27 8.69
CA GLU A 80 23.86 -16.05 8.02
C GLU A 80 22.86 -16.39 6.90
N GLU A 81 23.02 -17.51 6.20
CA GLU A 81 22.03 -17.98 5.21
C GLU A 81 20.76 -18.51 5.90
N GLU A 82 20.88 -19.43 6.86
CA GLU A 82 19.74 -19.97 7.62
C GLU A 82 18.91 -18.86 8.28
N TRP A 83 19.57 -17.87 8.90
CA TRP A 83 18.88 -16.71 9.47
C TRP A 83 18.18 -15.86 8.40
N ARG A 84 18.82 -15.59 7.25
CA ARG A 84 18.19 -14.86 6.14
C ARG A 84 16.96 -15.59 5.61
N VAL A 85 17.02 -16.92 5.45
CA VAL A 85 15.85 -17.75 5.10
C VAL A 85 14.73 -17.56 6.13
N ALA A 86 15.05 -17.70 7.41
CA ALA A 86 14.07 -17.65 8.50
C ALA A 86 13.38 -16.27 8.61
N MET A 87 14.13 -15.16 8.46
CA MET A 87 13.55 -13.81 8.44
C MET A 87 12.74 -13.55 7.16
N GLN A 88 13.17 -14.07 6.00
CA GLN A 88 12.42 -13.94 4.75
C GLN A 88 11.07 -14.69 4.83
N GLN A 89 11.06 -15.87 5.47
CA GLN A 89 9.84 -16.64 5.75
C GLN A 89 8.93 -15.94 6.75
N LEU A 90 9.46 -15.28 7.79
CA LEU A 90 8.67 -14.42 8.68
C LEU A 90 8.04 -13.24 7.91
N LEU A 91 8.81 -12.54 7.08
CA LEU A 91 8.28 -11.44 6.26
C LEU A 91 7.22 -11.94 5.25
N ALA A 92 7.34 -13.16 4.75
CA ALA A 92 6.34 -13.80 3.89
C ALA A 92 5.07 -14.22 4.63
N ARG A 93 5.17 -14.66 5.90
CA ARG A 93 4.01 -14.88 6.79
C ARG A 93 3.27 -13.55 7.04
N ALA A 94 4.02 -12.50 7.35
CA ALA A 94 3.49 -11.15 7.54
C ALA A 94 2.75 -10.63 6.29
N HIS A 95 3.29 -10.85 5.09
CA HIS A 95 2.63 -10.52 3.83
C HIS A 95 1.64 -11.61 3.36
N SER A 96 0.69 -11.96 4.22
CA SER A 96 -0.42 -12.86 3.92
C SER A 96 -1.76 -12.25 4.34
N LEU A 97 -2.87 -12.84 3.89
CA LEU A 97 -4.24 -12.35 4.18
C LEU A 97 -4.59 -12.37 5.67
N GLY A 98 -4.04 -13.32 6.44
CA GLY A 98 -4.19 -13.36 7.90
C GLY A 98 -3.04 -12.71 8.66
N GLY A 99 -1.89 -12.44 8.02
CA GLY A 99 -0.72 -11.84 8.68
C GLY A 99 -0.70 -10.31 8.65
N LEU A 100 -1.11 -9.68 7.53
CA LEU A 100 -1.09 -8.22 7.42
C LEU A 100 -2.04 -7.51 8.41
N PRO A 101 -3.23 -8.04 8.77
CA PRO A 101 -4.11 -7.43 9.77
C PRO A 101 -3.57 -7.43 11.21
N GLU A 102 -2.55 -8.23 11.52
CA GLU A 102 -1.92 -8.33 12.85
C GLU A 102 -0.76 -7.31 13.03
N LEU A 103 -0.60 -6.37 12.09
CA LEU A 103 0.47 -5.37 12.05
C LEU A 103 -0.11 -3.95 11.98
N SER A 104 0.63 -2.97 12.51
CA SER A 104 0.39 -1.57 12.17
C SER A 104 0.71 -1.33 10.68
N PHE A 105 0.10 -0.29 10.11
CA PHE A 105 0.35 0.12 8.74
C PHE A 105 0.43 1.65 8.67
N ASP A 106 1.65 2.16 8.56
CA ASP A 106 1.93 3.59 8.68
C ASP A 106 2.72 4.08 7.47
N ILE A 107 2.19 5.11 6.79
CA ILE A 107 2.95 5.84 5.77
C ILE A 107 3.87 6.84 6.49
N VAL A 108 5.16 6.78 6.16
CA VAL A 108 6.22 7.44 6.94
C VAL A 108 7.16 8.22 6.02
N GLU A 109 7.73 9.32 6.53
CA GLU A 109 8.64 10.15 5.73
C GLU A 109 9.96 9.42 5.40
N SER A 110 10.46 9.65 4.19
CA SER A 110 11.76 9.15 3.71
C SER A 110 12.41 10.18 2.78
N ASN A 111 13.73 10.27 2.83
CA ASN A 111 14.51 11.21 2.01
C ASN A 111 14.94 10.62 0.65
N TYR A 112 14.55 9.38 0.35
CA TYR A 112 15.08 8.61 -0.79
C TYR A 112 14.09 7.56 -1.35
N ALA A 113 12.81 7.63 -0.98
CA ALA A 113 11.74 6.80 -1.51
C ALA A 113 10.51 7.66 -1.80
N ASP A 114 9.79 7.38 -2.90
CA ASP A 114 8.58 8.11 -3.30
C ASP A 114 7.35 7.72 -2.45
N LEU A 115 7.42 6.55 -1.81
CA LEU A 115 6.49 6.10 -0.78
C LEU A 115 7.24 5.15 0.17
N ALA A 116 7.35 5.51 1.44
CA ALA A 116 7.85 4.62 2.48
C ALA A 116 6.71 4.16 3.40
N ILE A 117 6.73 2.87 3.73
CA ILE A 117 5.71 2.15 4.47
C ILE A 117 6.39 1.47 5.65
N GLU A 118 5.81 1.63 6.83
CA GLU A 118 6.22 0.96 8.05
C GLU A 118 5.17 -0.09 8.44
N LEU A 119 5.67 -1.27 8.80
CA LEU A 119 4.89 -2.38 9.36
C LEU A 119 5.47 -2.72 10.72
N GLU A 120 4.69 -2.60 11.78
CA GLU A 120 5.12 -2.92 13.14
C GLU A 120 4.22 -3.99 13.78
N GLY A 121 4.84 -5.04 14.30
CA GLY A 121 4.19 -6.06 15.12
C GLY A 121 4.98 -6.30 16.40
N GLU A 122 4.42 -7.07 17.33
CA GLU A 122 5.01 -7.31 18.67
C GLU A 122 6.46 -7.84 18.62
N ALA A 123 6.79 -8.67 17.63
CA ALA A 123 8.08 -9.34 17.54
C ALA A 123 9.11 -8.67 16.59
N PHE A 124 8.66 -7.82 15.65
CA PHE A 124 9.56 -7.19 14.67
C PHE A 124 8.94 -5.93 14.04
N LYS A 125 9.81 -5.05 13.55
CA LYS A 125 9.48 -3.89 12.73
C LYS A 125 10.08 -4.06 11.32
N TRP A 126 9.37 -3.65 10.28
CA TRP A 126 9.85 -3.70 8.90
C TRP A 126 9.49 -2.42 8.13
N ARG A 127 10.33 -2.05 7.16
CA ARG A 127 10.12 -0.86 6.32
C ARG A 127 10.27 -1.19 4.84
N TRP A 128 9.29 -0.78 4.03
CA TRP A 128 9.43 -0.70 2.58
C TRP A 128 9.73 0.74 2.18
N GLU A 129 10.58 0.91 1.20
CA GLU A 129 11.13 2.20 0.79
C GLU A 129 11.01 2.26 -0.73
N THR A 130 9.78 2.42 -1.23
CA THR A 130 9.40 2.09 -2.61
C THR A 130 9.53 3.26 -3.58
N CYS A 131 9.86 2.95 -4.83
CA CYS A 131 10.03 3.92 -5.91
C CYS A 131 8.84 3.93 -6.89
N LEU A 132 8.43 5.14 -7.29
CA LEU A 132 7.31 5.37 -8.19
C LEU A 132 7.60 4.85 -9.59
N GLN A 133 6.69 4.05 -10.14
CA GLN A 133 6.83 3.47 -11.47
C GLN A 133 6.28 4.39 -12.56
N GLY A 134 7.02 4.53 -13.65
CA GLY A 134 6.67 5.42 -14.76
C GLY A 134 5.30 5.10 -15.36
N GLY A 135 4.52 6.14 -15.69
CA GLY A 135 3.07 6.05 -15.94
C GLY A 135 2.63 4.93 -16.90
N ARG A 136 3.35 4.70 -18.00
CA ARG A 136 3.06 3.61 -18.95
C ARG A 136 3.14 2.23 -18.28
N PHE A 137 4.21 1.97 -17.54
CA PHE A 137 4.43 0.69 -16.86
C PHE A 137 3.44 0.50 -15.70
N SER A 138 3.14 1.59 -14.97
CA SER A 138 2.05 1.63 -13.98
C SER A 138 0.68 1.26 -14.59
N THR A 139 0.35 1.76 -15.79
CA THR A 139 -0.90 1.37 -16.47
C THR A 139 -0.90 -0.08 -16.95
N ASP A 140 0.23 -0.60 -17.44
CA ASP A 140 0.36 -2.01 -17.85
C ASP A 140 0.20 -2.95 -16.64
N ILE A 141 0.79 -2.59 -15.50
CA ILE A 141 0.63 -3.28 -14.21
C ILE A 141 -0.82 -3.26 -13.74
N ILE A 142 -1.44 -2.08 -13.62
CA ILE A 142 -2.83 -1.93 -13.14
C ILE A 142 -3.81 -2.67 -14.06
N SER A 143 -3.58 -2.65 -15.38
CA SER A 143 -4.36 -3.41 -16.35
C SER A 143 -4.28 -4.93 -16.14
N LYS A 144 -3.06 -5.50 -16.17
CA LYS A 144 -2.81 -6.95 -16.05
C LYS A 144 -3.15 -7.52 -14.67
N HIS A 145 -2.86 -6.79 -13.60
CA HIS A 145 -2.94 -7.29 -12.22
C HIS A 145 -4.28 -6.99 -11.51
N LEU A 146 -5.02 -5.95 -11.94
CA LEU A 146 -6.22 -5.48 -11.23
C LEU A 146 -7.44 -5.30 -12.14
N VAL A 147 -7.36 -4.46 -13.18
CA VAL A 147 -8.55 -4.05 -13.95
C VAL A 147 -9.14 -5.19 -14.78
N LEU A 148 -8.34 -5.87 -15.60
CA LEU A 148 -8.86 -6.99 -16.41
C LEU A 148 -9.33 -8.16 -15.52
N PRO A 149 -8.61 -8.58 -14.46
CA PRO A 149 -9.10 -9.58 -13.52
C PRO A 149 -10.41 -9.18 -12.79
N LEU A 150 -10.60 -7.91 -12.43
CA LEU A 150 -11.84 -7.43 -11.82
C LEU A 150 -13.02 -7.46 -12.80
N ILE A 151 -12.82 -7.12 -14.08
CA ILE A 151 -13.86 -7.21 -15.11
C ILE A 151 -14.34 -8.66 -15.26
N SER A 152 -13.41 -9.63 -15.23
CA SER A 152 -13.77 -11.05 -15.32
C SER A 152 -14.35 -11.63 -14.04
N LEU A 153 -13.95 -11.13 -12.87
CA LEU A 153 -14.60 -11.47 -11.60
C LEU A 153 -16.05 -10.94 -11.57
N ALA A 154 -16.29 -9.74 -12.08
CA ALA A 154 -17.62 -9.18 -12.25
C ALA A 154 -18.44 -9.99 -13.28
N HIS A 155 -17.87 -10.35 -14.43
CA HIS A 155 -18.52 -11.23 -15.41
C HIS A 155 -18.99 -12.54 -14.75
N LEU A 156 -18.10 -13.24 -14.04
CA LEU A 156 -18.44 -14.46 -13.30
C LEU A 156 -19.58 -14.26 -12.29
N ALA A 157 -19.62 -13.11 -11.60
CA ALA A 157 -20.69 -12.79 -10.66
C ALA A 157 -22.06 -12.55 -11.32
N PHE A 158 -22.10 -12.14 -12.59
CA PHE A 158 -23.33 -11.92 -13.35
C PHE A 158 -23.74 -13.09 -14.28
N THR A 159 -22.80 -13.95 -14.70
CA THR A 159 -23.08 -15.07 -15.62
C THR A 159 -23.06 -16.46 -14.97
N SER A 160 -22.58 -16.58 -13.72
CA SER A 160 -22.80 -17.81 -12.94
C SER A 160 -24.27 -17.99 -12.56
N THR A 161 -24.71 -19.24 -12.43
CA THR A 161 -26.09 -19.62 -12.12
C THR A 161 -26.44 -19.39 -10.64
N SER A 162 -26.35 -18.14 -10.17
CA SER A 162 -26.62 -17.80 -8.76
C SER A 162 -27.06 -16.35 -8.56
N ALA A 163 -28.02 -16.15 -7.64
CA ALA A 163 -28.28 -14.97 -6.80
C ALA A 163 -28.37 -13.59 -7.47
N VAL A 164 -27.32 -13.11 -8.13
CA VAL A 164 -27.32 -11.83 -8.87
C VAL A 164 -28.08 -11.98 -10.18
N GLY A 165 -27.82 -13.05 -10.95
CA GLY A 165 -28.52 -13.33 -12.21
C GLY A 165 -30.00 -13.69 -12.05
N GLU A 166 -30.42 -14.05 -10.84
CA GLU A 166 -31.80 -14.40 -10.47
C GLU A 166 -32.56 -13.21 -9.83
N SER A 167 -31.89 -12.08 -9.58
CA SER A 167 -32.49 -10.91 -8.93
C SER A 167 -33.39 -10.12 -9.88
N THR A 168 -34.50 -9.56 -9.38
CA THR A 168 -35.31 -8.66 -10.21
C THR A 168 -34.53 -7.38 -10.50
N GLY A 169 -34.74 -6.76 -11.66
CA GLY A 169 -34.08 -5.49 -12.01
C GLY A 169 -34.23 -4.43 -10.91
N SER A 170 -35.42 -4.34 -10.29
CA SER A 170 -35.67 -3.41 -9.17
C SER A 170 -34.86 -3.73 -7.92
N ASP A 171 -34.56 -5.01 -7.65
CA ASP A 171 -33.78 -5.43 -6.48
C ASP A 171 -32.27 -5.34 -6.74
N LEU A 172 -31.85 -5.55 -7.98
CA LEU A 172 -30.50 -5.26 -8.45
C LEU A 172 -30.22 -3.75 -8.34
N GLU A 173 -31.12 -2.89 -8.84
CA GLU A 173 -31.05 -1.43 -8.69
C GLU A 173 -30.86 -1.04 -7.22
N LYS A 174 -31.78 -1.45 -6.32
CA LYS A 174 -31.68 -1.18 -4.86
C LYS A 174 -30.35 -1.65 -4.26
N SER A 175 -29.81 -2.78 -4.75
CA SER A 175 -28.56 -3.36 -4.24
C SER A 175 -27.33 -2.60 -4.72
N VAL A 176 -27.27 -2.27 -6.02
CA VAL A 176 -26.23 -1.43 -6.62
C VAL A 176 -26.24 -0.04 -5.98
N ASP A 177 -27.41 0.56 -5.78
CA ASP A 177 -27.55 1.85 -5.11
C ASP A 177 -27.05 1.79 -3.65
N LYS A 178 -27.39 0.73 -2.91
CA LYS A 178 -26.92 0.52 -1.53
C LYS A 178 -25.39 0.39 -1.46
N VAL A 179 -24.79 -0.41 -2.35
CA VAL A 179 -23.33 -0.61 -2.39
C VAL A 179 -22.63 0.68 -2.84
N GLY A 180 -23.06 1.30 -3.94
CA GLY A 180 -22.46 2.53 -4.46
C GLY A 180 -22.57 3.72 -3.50
N ARG A 181 -23.69 3.88 -2.78
CA ARG A 181 -23.84 4.90 -1.72
C ARG A 181 -22.98 4.60 -0.48
N THR A 182 -22.67 3.34 -0.21
CA THR A 182 -21.74 2.95 0.87
C THR A 182 -20.30 3.27 0.45
N ALA A 183 -19.87 2.76 -0.71
CA ALA A 183 -18.56 3.03 -1.29
C ALA A 183 -18.26 4.53 -1.40
N ARG A 184 -19.21 5.33 -1.92
CA ARG A 184 -19.05 6.79 -2.04
C ARG A 184 -18.85 7.53 -0.71
N ARG A 185 -19.28 6.96 0.42
CA ARG A 185 -19.15 7.57 1.76
C ARG A 185 -17.83 7.22 2.45
N SER A 186 -17.27 6.06 2.15
CA SER A 186 -16.00 5.57 2.68
C SER A 186 -15.47 4.51 1.70
N VAL A 187 -14.66 4.98 0.76
CA VAL A 187 -14.07 4.14 -0.31
C VAL A 187 -13.03 3.21 0.30
N ASP A 188 -12.23 3.75 1.21
CA ASP A 188 -11.28 3.09 2.10
C ASP A 188 -11.86 1.82 2.74
N THR A 189 -12.85 1.97 3.63
CA THR A 189 -13.48 0.88 4.38
C THR A 189 -14.25 -0.05 3.44
N HIS A 190 -14.77 0.42 2.30
CA HIS A 190 -15.37 -0.46 1.30
C HIS A 190 -14.34 -1.35 0.60
N VAL A 191 -13.19 -0.80 0.20
CA VAL A 191 -12.09 -1.54 -0.44
C VAL A 191 -11.45 -2.50 0.57
N GLN A 192 -11.15 -2.04 1.79
CA GLN A 192 -10.66 -2.87 2.89
C GLN A 192 -11.59 -4.07 3.16
N ASN A 193 -12.89 -3.84 3.39
CA ASN A 193 -13.86 -4.92 3.64
C ASN A 193 -14.13 -5.82 2.42
N THR A 194 -13.76 -5.39 1.21
CA THR A 194 -13.94 -6.20 0.00
C THR A 194 -12.73 -7.10 -0.25
N LEU A 195 -11.52 -6.55 -0.15
CA LEU A 195 -10.27 -7.26 -0.48
C LEU A 195 -9.66 -8.01 0.71
N SER A 196 -9.96 -7.65 1.96
CA SER A 196 -9.57 -8.47 3.14
C SER A 196 -10.31 -9.82 3.21
N ARG A 197 -11.30 -10.06 2.34
CA ARG A 197 -12.07 -11.32 2.31
C ARG A 197 -11.31 -12.37 1.50
N PRO A 198 -10.87 -13.50 2.09
CA PRO A 198 -9.97 -14.44 1.42
C PRO A 198 -10.56 -15.00 0.12
N ARG A 199 -11.87 -15.32 0.11
CA ARG A 199 -12.59 -15.75 -1.10
C ARG A 199 -12.58 -14.72 -2.24
N VAL A 200 -12.51 -13.42 -1.96
CA VAL A 200 -12.42 -12.36 -2.98
C VAL A 200 -10.98 -12.24 -3.47
N ALA A 201 -10.03 -12.08 -2.56
CA ALA A 201 -8.61 -11.89 -2.89
C ALA A 201 -8.02 -13.11 -3.65
N THR A 202 -8.37 -14.33 -3.24
CA THR A 202 -7.85 -15.55 -3.87
C THR A 202 -8.58 -15.94 -5.15
N ALA A 203 -9.87 -15.58 -5.31
CA ALA A 203 -10.55 -15.66 -6.61
C ALA A 203 -9.93 -14.67 -7.61
N LEU A 204 -9.70 -13.42 -7.18
CA LEU A 204 -9.03 -12.40 -7.99
C LEU A 204 -7.62 -12.85 -8.40
N ARG A 205 -6.83 -13.40 -7.45
CA ARG A 205 -5.52 -14.06 -7.69
C ARG A 205 -5.60 -15.13 -8.77
N ARG A 206 -6.56 -16.06 -8.67
CA ARG A 206 -6.73 -17.15 -9.64
C ARG A 206 -7.12 -16.64 -11.02
N ILE A 207 -7.91 -15.57 -11.10
CA ILE A 207 -8.26 -14.92 -12.37
C ILE A 207 -7.03 -14.16 -12.94
N THR A 208 -6.24 -13.45 -12.13
CA THR A 208 -4.97 -12.83 -12.58
C THR A 208 -4.01 -13.87 -13.16
N ALA A 209 -3.86 -15.03 -12.48
CA ALA A 209 -3.03 -16.14 -12.94
C ALA A 209 -3.49 -16.68 -14.31
N LEU A 210 -4.80 -16.96 -14.44
CA LEU A 210 -5.43 -17.40 -15.69
C LEU A 210 -5.23 -16.40 -16.83
N PHE A 211 -5.47 -15.11 -16.59
CA PHE A 211 -5.41 -14.07 -17.63
C PHE A 211 -4.02 -13.81 -18.21
N ASN A 212 -2.98 -14.16 -17.46
CA ASN A 212 -1.59 -13.89 -17.83
C ASN A 212 -0.79 -15.19 -18.05
N SER A 213 -1.50 -16.31 -18.30
CA SER A 213 -0.92 -17.63 -18.59
C SER A 213 0.15 -18.08 -17.59
N ALA A 214 -0.09 -17.85 -16.29
CA ALA A 214 0.82 -18.27 -15.25
C ALA A 214 0.97 -19.81 -15.21
N PRO A 215 2.15 -20.36 -14.86
CA PRO A 215 2.38 -21.80 -14.86
C PRO A 215 1.41 -22.56 -13.95
N ASP A 216 0.97 -23.74 -14.42
CA ASP A 216 0.19 -24.67 -13.62
C ASP A 216 1.04 -25.28 -12.47
N PRO A 217 0.41 -25.65 -11.33
CA PRO A 217 -1.03 -25.60 -11.07
C PRO A 217 -1.53 -24.20 -10.68
N LEU A 218 -2.61 -23.75 -11.31
CA LEU A 218 -3.30 -22.50 -10.95
C LEU A 218 -3.66 -22.42 -9.44
N PRO A 219 -3.41 -21.28 -8.76
CA PRO A 219 -3.56 -21.16 -7.32
C PRO A 219 -5.00 -21.37 -6.85
N SER A 220 -5.18 -22.06 -5.71
CA SER A 220 -6.48 -22.35 -5.12
C SER A 220 -7.24 -21.08 -4.71
N ILE A 221 -8.57 -21.19 -4.63
CA ILE A 221 -9.42 -20.22 -3.94
C ILE A 221 -9.56 -20.71 -2.50
N LEU A 222 -9.22 -19.84 -1.55
CA LEU A 222 -9.39 -20.07 -0.12
C LEU A 222 -10.70 -19.42 0.32
N LEU A 223 -11.46 -20.07 1.20
CA LEU A 223 -12.69 -19.50 1.75
C LEU A 223 -12.37 -18.52 2.87
N ASP A 224 -11.51 -18.98 3.77
CA ASP A 224 -10.98 -18.30 4.95
C ASP A 224 -9.44 -18.13 4.79
N ALA A 225 -8.78 -17.50 5.76
CA ALA A 225 -7.33 -17.35 5.79
C ALA A 225 -6.80 -17.65 7.19
N ASP A 226 -5.72 -18.42 7.25
CA ASP A 226 -5.04 -18.71 8.51
C ASP A 226 -4.32 -17.45 9.02
N THR A 227 -4.54 -17.07 10.28
CA THR A 227 -3.67 -16.11 10.97
C THR A 227 -2.35 -16.82 11.25
N PRO A 228 -1.23 -16.41 10.64
CA PRO A 228 0.05 -17.05 10.89
C PRO A 228 0.59 -16.59 12.24
N ASP A 229 1.35 -17.46 12.90
CA ASP A 229 2.30 -16.99 13.92
C ASP A 229 3.26 -15.97 13.29
N LEU A 230 3.49 -14.84 13.96
CA LEU A 230 4.42 -13.78 13.56
C LEU A 230 5.56 -13.59 14.57
N GLN A 231 5.74 -14.51 15.52
CA GLN A 231 6.91 -14.51 16.40
C GLN A 231 8.19 -14.71 15.58
N LEU A 232 9.28 -14.09 16.09
CA LEU A 232 10.63 -14.37 15.62
C LEU A 232 10.90 -15.88 15.74
N PRO A 233 11.36 -16.55 14.68
CA PRO A 233 11.87 -17.91 14.77
C PRO A 233 12.82 -18.04 15.96
N PRO A 234 12.68 -19.08 16.82
CA PRO A 234 13.58 -19.28 17.95
C PRO A 234 15.02 -19.29 17.45
N GLN A 235 15.81 -18.28 17.84
CA GLN A 235 17.23 -18.24 17.52
C GLN A 235 17.90 -19.49 18.11
N ALA A 236 19.02 -19.91 17.52
CA ALA A 236 19.88 -20.96 18.05
C ALA A 236 20.64 -20.51 19.33
N LEU A 237 19.91 -20.00 20.32
CA LEU A 237 20.36 -19.55 21.64
C LEU A 237 21.13 -20.62 22.43
N GLU A 238 21.00 -21.89 22.04
CA GLU A 238 21.75 -23.00 22.61
C GLU A 238 23.17 -23.15 22.03
N ALA A 239 23.44 -22.66 20.81
CA ALA A 239 24.76 -22.75 20.18
C ALA A 239 25.85 -21.99 20.96
N ALA A 240 25.46 -20.91 21.66
CA ALA A 240 26.34 -20.13 22.53
C ALA A 240 26.55 -20.75 23.93
N ARG A 241 25.88 -21.87 24.26
CA ARG A 241 26.03 -22.58 25.56
C ARG A 241 26.94 -23.81 25.50
N GLY A 242 27.73 -23.95 24.42
CA GLY A 242 28.90 -24.83 24.46
C GLY A 242 29.87 -24.39 25.56
N PRO A 243 30.39 -25.30 26.41
CA PRO A 243 31.25 -24.93 27.53
C PRO A 243 32.55 -24.30 27.01
N SER A 244 32.80 -23.04 27.36
CA SER A 244 33.98 -22.30 26.92
C SER A 244 35.25 -22.98 27.44
N PRO A 245 36.17 -23.45 26.58
CA PRO A 245 37.41 -24.06 27.03
C PRO A 245 38.27 -23.00 27.72
N THR A 246 38.57 -23.21 29.00
CA THR A 246 39.30 -22.26 29.84
C THR A 246 40.74 -22.10 29.38
N ARG A 247 40.98 -21.20 28.43
CA ARG A 247 42.34 -20.83 28.01
C ARG A 247 42.97 -19.91 29.08
N GLU A 248 43.88 -20.48 29.86
CA GLU A 248 44.67 -19.72 30.82
C GLU A 248 45.43 -18.57 30.14
N ILE A 249 45.28 -17.37 30.68
CA ILE A 249 46.00 -16.18 30.19
C ILE A 249 47.41 -16.18 30.81
N GLN A 250 48.32 -16.95 30.22
CA GLN A 250 49.74 -16.85 30.54
C GLN A 250 50.28 -15.51 30.02
N ARG A 251 50.59 -14.58 30.93
CA ARG A 251 51.18 -13.27 30.62
C ARG A 251 52.68 -13.42 30.29
N PRO A 252 53.16 -13.00 29.11
CA PRO A 252 54.58 -12.78 28.89
C PRO A 252 55.06 -11.58 29.73
N VAL A 253 56.18 -11.74 30.44
CA VAL A 253 56.77 -10.68 31.27
C VAL A 253 57.64 -9.76 30.41
N LYS A 254 57.62 -8.45 30.69
CA LYS A 254 58.48 -7.46 30.01
C LYS A 254 59.96 -7.70 30.29
N SER A 255 60.80 -7.54 29.28
CA SER A 255 62.26 -7.33 29.40
C SER A 255 62.74 -6.45 28.23
N PRO A 256 63.86 -5.71 28.37
CA PRO A 256 64.08 -4.47 27.61
C PRO A 256 64.88 -4.61 26.30
N SER A 257 64.78 -3.57 25.46
CA SER A 257 65.55 -3.37 24.24
C SER A 257 67.01 -2.95 24.51
N PRO A 258 67.95 -3.23 23.59
CA PRO A 258 69.16 -2.44 23.38
C PRO A 258 68.91 -1.29 22.38
N MET A 259 69.71 -0.22 22.48
CA MET A 259 69.75 0.90 21.53
C MET A 259 70.62 0.55 20.31
N ILE A 260 70.29 1.13 19.15
CA ILE A 260 71.31 1.65 18.22
C ILE A 260 70.88 3.07 17.84
N GLU A 261 71.84 3.98 17.86
CA GLU A 261 71.72 5.42 17.71
C GLU A 261 72.64 5.87 16.56
N LEU A 262 72.18 6.78 15.69
CA LEU A 262 73.03 7.66 14.88
C LEU A 262 72.20 8.83 14.29
N GLU A 263 72.83 10.00 14.20
CA GLU A 263 72.22 11.33 14.08
C GLU A 263 72.18 11.89 12.62
N PRO A 264 71.54 13.06 12.35
CA PRO A 264 70.97 13.39 11.03
C PRO A 264 71.74 14.42 10.17
N THR A 265 71.25 14.65 8.95
CA THR A 265 71.71 15.73 8.03
C THR A 265 70.58 16.66 7.55
N THR A 266 70.48 17.81 8.22
CA THR A 266 70.16 19.17 7.73
C THR A 266 69.48 19.45 6.35
N THR A 267 68.20 19.89 6.43
CA THR A 267 67.64 21.20 5.95
C THR A 267 67.51 21.63 4.47
N LEU A 268 66.50 22.52 4.27
CA LEU A 268 66.11 23.39 3.11
C LEU A 268 65.15 22.73 2.10
N ALA A 269 63.95 23.25 1.75
CA ALA A 269 63.47 24.62 1.44
C ALA A 269 63.99 25.14 0.08
N SER A 270 63.21 25.75 -0.83
CA SER A 270 61.92 26.47 -0.71
C SER A 270 61.15 26.60 -2.05
N SER A 271 59.87 27.00 -1.98
CA SER A 271 59.10 27.85 -2.94
C SER A 271 58.79 27.41 -4.40
N SER A 272 57.48 27.39 -4.71
CA SER A 272 56.89 27.78 -6.02
C SER A 272 56.77 29.31 -6.12
N PRO A 273 56.56 29.96 -7.30
CA PRO A 273 55.28 29.93 -8.06
C PRO A 273 55.43 29.96 -9.61
N GLY A 274 54.32 30.10 -10.36
CA GLY A 274 54.27 30.34 -11.83
C GLY A 274 54.36 31.84 -12.22
N PRO A 275 53.96 32.30 -13.44
CA PRO A 275 53.01 31.68 -14.40
C PRO A 275 53.41 31.75 -15.92
N GLU A 276 52.41 31.64 -16.80
CA GLU A 276 52.29 31.84 -18.29
C GLU A 276 52.82 33.19 -18.88
N PRO A 277 52.78 33.50 -20.23
CA PRO A 277 52.20 32.78 -21.41
C PRO A 277 53.02 32.83 -22.77
N ALA A 278 52.40 32.32 -23.86
CA ALA A 278 52.33 32.85 -25.26
C ALA A 278 53.35 32.53 -26.40
N ALA A 279 52.81 31.85 -27.43
CA ALA A 279 52.80 32.13 -28.90
C ALA A 279 54.09 32.26 -29.77
N ASN A 280 54.19 31.42 -30.83
CA ASN A 280 53.85 31.80 -32.23
C ASN A 280 53.94 30.65 -33.28
N GLU A 281 53.28 30.84 -34.43
CA GLU A 281 53.15 29.93 -35.61
C GLU A 281 54.10 30.37 -36.78
N PRO A 282 53.89 30.13 -38.11
CA PRO A 282 52.97 29.24 -38.87
C PRO A 282 53.53 28.51 -40.13
N ALA A 283 52.73 27.55 -40.67
CA ALA A 283 52.51 27.28 -42.10
C ALA A 283 51.31 26.30 -42.26
N THR A 284 50.12 26.63 -42.81
CA THR A 284 49.75 26.90 -44.23
C THR A 284 50.07 25.73 -45.18
N ILE A 285 49.20 25.15 -46.02
CA ILE A 285 47.82 25.43 -46.56
C ILE A 285 47.28 24.03 -47.05
N ALA A 286 46.02 23.63 -47.23
CA ALA A 286 44.67 24.21 -47.45
C ALA A 286 43.59 23.22 -46.91
N ASP A 287 42.30 23.17 -47.35
CA ASP A 287 41.19 24.14 -47.42
C ASP A 287 39.94 23.46 -48.08
N SER A 288 38.74 24.03 -47.86
CA SER A 288 37.45 23.74 -48.54
C SER A 288 36.77 22.37 -48.33
N GLY A 289 35.44 22.29 -48.18
CA GLY A 289 34.48 23.38 -47.96
C GLY A 289 32.99 23.03 -48.17
N SER A 290 32.14 23.61 -47.31
CA SER A 290 30.67 23.73 -47.41
C SER A 290 29.79 22.48 -47.29
N ALA A 291 28.55 22.74 -46.84
CA ALA A 291 27.40 21.84 -46.87
C ALA A 291 26.26 22.46 -47.70
N THR A 292 25.29 21.65 -48.14
CA THR A 292 23.88 22.04 -48.36
C THR A 292 22.99 20.79 -48.53
N GLU A 293 21.69 20.95 -48.29
CA GLU A 293 20.63 19.96 -48.53
C GLU A 293 19.89 20.26 -49.86
N SER A 294 19.26 19.27 -50.50
CA SER A 294 17.99 19.39 -51.28
C SER A 294 17.54 18.06 -51.90
N ASP A 295 16.22 17.93 -52.11
CA ASP A 295 15.55 16.91 -52.93
C ASP A 295 15.88 17.01 -54.45
N SER A 296 15.58 15.93 -55.20
CA SER A 296 14.94 16.07 -56.52
C SER A 296 14.14 14.82 -56.90
N ASP A 297 12.98 15.05 -57.54
CA ASP A 297 12.07 14.07 -58.15
C ASP A 297 12.31 13.97 -59.69
N SER A 298 11.37 13.35 -60.44
CA SER A 298 11.17 13.25 -61.90
C SER A 298 11.61 11.92 -62.58
N GLU A 299 10.88 11.36 -63.55
CA GLU A 299 9.45 11.49 -63.94
C GLU A 299 9.01 10.30 -64.84
N ALA A 300 7.71 10.17 -65.14
CA ALA A 300 7.15 9.19 -66.08
C ALA A 300 6.91 9.75 -67.49
N PRO A 301 6.58 8.90 -68.48
CA PRO A 301 5.41 9.15 -69.34
C PRO A 301 4.68 7.86 -69.82
N ALA A 302 3.46 7.84 -70.41
CA ALA A 302 2.24 8.68 -70.36
C ALA A 302 1.06 7.87 -71.05
N PRO A 303 -0.14 8.39 -71.46
CA PRO A 303 -1.41 7.62 -71.34
C PRO A 303 -2.31 7.51 -72.60
N ALA A 304 -3.54 6.97 -72.45
CA ALA A 304 -4.65 7.06 -73.41
C ALA A 304 -6.05 6.97 -72.71
N PRO A 305 -7.17 7.45 -73.30
CA PRO A 305 -8.18 8.21 -72.52
C PRO A 305 -9.69 7.87 -72.71
N ALA A 306 -10.54 8.48 -71.86
CA ALA A 306 -11.95 8.81 -72.14
C ALA A 306 -12.40 10.00 -71.25
N ALA A 307 -13.44 10.78 -71.65
CA ALA A 307 -13.81 12.03 -70.94
C ALA A 307 -15.30 12.42 -71.07
N VAL A 308 -15.84 13.14 -70.06
CA VAL A 308 -17.01 14.05 -70.15
C VAL A 308 -16.83 15.21 -69.13
N ALA A 309 -17.44 16.38 -69.39
CA ALA A 309 -17.43 17.58 -68.54
C ALA A 309 -18.74 17.71 -67.68
N ALA A 310 -19.07 18.75 -66.89
CA ALA A 310 -18.55 20.13 -66.81
C ALA A 310 -18.96 20.89 -65.51
N LYS A 311 -18.34 22.08 -65.33
CA LYS A 311 -18.82 23.28 -64.59
C LYS A 311 -19.06 23.24 -63.06
N GLY A 312 -18.26 24.05 -62.35
CA GLY A 312 -18.61 24.66 -61.06
C GLY A 312 -17.61 25.76 -60.68
N LYS A 313 -18.03 27.03 -60.54
CA LYS A 313 -17.14 28.15 -60.15
C LYS A 313 -17.29 28.47 -58.65
N GLY A 314 -16.17 28.54 -57.93
CA GLY A 314 -16.06 29.07 -56.57
C GLY A 314 -14.70 29.74 -56.38
N ARG A 315 -14.63 30.87 -55.67
CA ARG A 315 -13.45 31.76 -55.62
C ARG A 315 -12.96 31.95 -54.18
N ALA A 316 -11.71 31.63 -53.93
CA ALA A 316 -10.94 31.94 -52.71
C ALA A 316 -10.16 33.27 -52.90
N PRO A 317 -9.28 33.74 -51.98
CA PRO A 317 -8.85 33.18 -50.69
C PRO A 317 -8.75 34.25 -49.57
N THR A 318 -7.79 34.04 -48.63
CA THR A 318 -7.22 34.93 -47.58
C THR A 318 -8.02 35.17 -46.29
N ALA A 319 -7.39 35.52 -45.16
CA ALA A 319 -6.13 35.07 -44.52
C ALA A 319 -6.03 35.71 -43.11
N SER A 320 -5.42 35.02 -42.14
CA SER A 320 -4.86 35.62 -40.90
C SER A 320 -3.38 35.99 -41.13
N PRO A 321 -2.60 36.55 -40.17
CA PRO A 321 -2.88 36.92 -38.77
C PRO A 321 -2.33 38.29 -38.31
N ALA A 322 -2.45 38.63 -37.01
CA ALA A 322 -1.44 39.42 -36.27
C ALA A 322 -1.62 39.30 -34.73
N ARG A 323 -0.55 39.52 -33.96
CA ARG A 323 -0.54 39.61 -32.47
C ARG A 323 -0.73 41.06 -32.01
N GLN A 324 -1.25 41.26 -30.79
CA GLN A 324 -0.72 42.27 -29.84
C GLN A 324 -1.22 42.07 -28.39
N SER A 325 -0.41 42.50 -27.41
CA SER A 325 -0.62 42.49 -25.95
C SER A 325 0.52 43.29 -25.30
N PRO A 326 0.47 43.71 -24.01
CA PRO A 326 -0.67 43.96 -23.12
C PRO A 326 -0.69 45.43 -22.59
N VAL A 327 -1.74 45.87 -21.88
CA VAL A 327 -1.74 47.12 -21.08
C VAL A 327 -2.40 46.91 -19.70
N LEU A 328 -1.95 47.71 -18.73
CA LEU A 328 -2.05 47.58 -17.28
C LEU A 328 -3.42 47.91 -16.62
N ALA A 329 -3.53 47.42 -15.37
CA ALA A 329 -4.18 48.03 -14.20
C ALA A 329 -5.72 48.23 -14.15
N SER A 330 -6.37 47.56 -13.18
CA SER A 330 -6.74 48.20 -11.88
C SER A 330 -7.42 47.20 -10.93
N SER A 331 -7.33 47.46 -9.61
CA SER A 331 -8.10 46.77 -8.57
C SER A 331 -9.09 47.76 -7.93
N PRO A 332 -10.22 47.29 -7.37
CA PRO A 332 -10.32 47.38 -5.91
C PRO A 332 -11.11 46.24 -5.20
N PRO A 333 -10.72 45.85 -3.98
CA PRO A 333 -11.55 45.14 -2.99
C PRO A 333 -12.04 46.13 -1.89
N PRO A 334 -12.60 45.70 -0.73
CA PRO A 334 -13.40 44.52 -0.39
C PRO A 334 -14.76 44.92 0.25
N SER A 335 -15.56 43.94 0.73
CA SER A 335 -16.57 44.20 1.77
C SER A 335 -16.83 42.97 2.66
N LYS A 336 -16.52 43.11 3.96
CA LYS A 336 -16.99 42.28 5.08
C LYS A 336 -17.40 43.22 6.22
N PRO A 337 -18.37 42.82 7.06
CA PRO A 337 -18.10 42.90 8.49
C PRO A 337 -18.52 41.62 9.24
N GLN A 338 -17.67 41.17 10.17
CA GLN A 338 -18.12 40.40 11.33
C GLN A 338 -18.71 41.35 12.39
N PRO A 339 -19.46 40.81 13.35
CA PRO A 339 -19.19 41.22 14.72
C PRO A 339 -19.05 40.04 15.71
N ALA A 340 -18.13 40.21 16.65
CA ALA A 340 -17.98 39.49 17.91
C ALA A 340 -17.27 40.46 18.89
N PRO A 341 -17.08 40.13 20.18
CA PRO A 341 -17.72 39.10 21.00
C PRO A 341 -18.49 39.71 22.20
N ARG A 342 -19.12 38.88 23.06
CA ARG A 342 -19.32 39.23 24.48
C ARG A 342 -19.09 38.02 25.38
N SER A 343 -18.40 38.26 26.50
CA SER A 343 -18.06 37.29 27.53
C SER A 343 -18.88 37.52 28.80
N LYS A 344 -19.02 36.47 29.63
CA LYS A 344 -19.01 36.54 31.11
C LYS A 344 -19.03 35.13 31.73
N LYS A 345 -18.09 34.87 32.65
CA LYS A 345 -18.24 33.87 33.74
C LYS A 345 -19.03 34.51 34.90
N PRO A 346 -19.52 33.72 35.87
CA PRO A 346 -18.76 33.63 37.14
C PRO A 346 -18.47 32.17 37.56
N VAL A 347 -18.03 31.97 38.81
CA VAL A 347 -17.40 30.74 39.37
C VAL A 347 -17.82 30.54 40.84
N SER A 348 -17.62 29.34 41.41
CA SER A 348 -17.72 28.96 42.84
C SER A 348 -19.15 28.79 43.42
N SER A 349 -19.40 27.98 44.46
CA SER A 349 -18.52 27.02 45.17
C SER A 349 -19.31 25.84 45.78
N ASP A 350 -18.58 25.03 46.55
CA ASP A 350 -18.83 23.69 47.08
C ASP A 350 -19.74 23.62 48.32
N SER A 351 -20.30 22.44 48.62
CA SER A 351 -19.93 21.67 49.82
C SER A 351 -20.70 20.34 50.01
N GLU A 352 -19.97 19.33 50.47
CA GLU A 352 -20.30 18.18 51.35
C GLU A 352 -21.71 17.54 51.35
N SER A 353 -21.77 16.20 51.21
CA SER A 353 -21.95 15.27 52.35
C SER A 353 -22.11 13.78 51.93
N SER A 354 -21.93 12.87 52.89
CA SER A 354 -22.10 11.40 52.88
C SER A 354 -22.51 10.99 54.31
N PRO A 355 -23.19 9.84 54.63
CA PRO A 355 -22.68 8.48 54.30
C PRO A 355 -23.70 7.28 54.36
N ILE A 356 -23.16 6.04 54.48
CA ILE A 356 -23.75 4.78 55.03
C ILE A 356 -24.65 3.85 54.15
N ARG A 357 -24.02 2.73 53.69
CA ARG A 357 -24.33 1.25 53.77
C ARG A 357 -25.67 0.74 54.35
N PRO A 358 -26.07 -0.57 54.20
CA PRO A 358 -25.43 -1.78 53.58
C PRO A 358 -26.39 -2.45 52.53
N PRO A 359 -26.70 -3.79 52.41
CA PRO A 359 -26.03 -5.07 52.77
C PRO A 359 -26.06 -6.25 51.72
N ALA A 360 -24.99 -7.08 51.76
CA ALA A 360 -24.95 -8.57 51.74
C ALA A 360 -25.44 -9.50 50.57
N LYS A 361 -24.42 -10.16 49.95
CA LYS A 361 -24.25 -11.63 49.74
C LYS A 361 -25.20 -12.48 48.88
N LYS A 362 -24.68 -12.97 47.74
CA LYS A 362 -24.43 -14.39 47.28
C LYS A 362 -24.24 -14.38 45.75
N ALA A 363 -23.64 -15.33 45.03
CA ALA A 363 -22.67 -16.42 45.20
C ALA A 363 -22.66 -17.15 43.81
N LYS A 364 -21.54 -17.72 43.35
CA LYS A 364 -21.43 -18.38 42.02
C LYS A 364 -22.20 -19.71 41.94
N PRO A 365 -22.55 -20.21 40.75
CA PRO A 365 -21.78 -21.35 40.21
C PRO A 365 -21.45 -21.25 38.70
N GLN A 366 -20.92 -22.33 38.12
CA GLN A 366 -20.28 -22.41 36.80
C GLN A 366 -20.49 -23.82 36.20
N ALA A 367 -20.92 -23.94 34.94
CA ALA A 367 -20.98 -25.19 34.16
C ALA A 367 -20.96 -24.86 32.64
N VAL A 368 -19.88 -25.13 31.89
CA VAL A 368 -19.59 -26.30 31.01
C VAL A 368 -20.70 -26.84 30.08
N SER A 369 -20.42 -26.69 28.78
CA SER A 369 -20.52 -27.65 27.64
C SER A 369 -21.80 -28.46 27.36
N SER A 370 -22.40 -28.21 26.18
CA SER A 370 -23.19 -29.15 25.34
C SER A 370 -23.48 -28.42 24.00
N SER A 371 -22.88 -28.81 22.87
CA SER A 371 -23.37 -29.79 21.87
C SER A 371 -24.52 -29.28 20.97
N ASP A 372 -24.15 -28.95 19.72
CA ASP A 372 -24.82 -29.06 18.41
C ASP A 372 -26.32 -28.75 18.10
N GLU A 373 -26.51 -28.40 16.82
CA GLU A 373 -27.70 -28.51 15.95
C GLU A 373 -28.90 -27.52 16.03
N ASP A 374 -29.43 -27.24 14.82
CA ASP A 374 -30.70 -26.58 14.40
C ASP A 374 -31.20 -25.27 15.07
N SER A 375 -31.01 -24.14 14.36
CA SER A 375 -31.61 -22.83 14.69
C SER A 375 -32.85 -22.42 13.86
N GLU A 376 -33.34 -23.24 12.92
CA GLU A 376 -34.51 -22.92 12.08
C GLU A 376 -35.85 -23.15 12.82
N ALA A 377 -35.89 -24.13 13.72
CA ALA A 377 -37.12 -24.53 14.42
C ALA A 377 -37.73 -23.44 15.33
N GLU A 378 -36.90 -22.72 16.09
CA GLU A 378 -37.35 -21.66 17.02
C GLU A 378 -38.00 -20.48 16.28
N ARG A 379 -37.46 -20.11 15.10
CA ARG A 379 -37.88 -18.94 14.34
C ARG A 379 -39.31 -19.08 13.80
N LYS A 380 -39.67 -20.27 13.30
CA LYS A 380 -41.06 -20.60 12.89
C LYS A 380 -42.01 -20.59 14.08
N LYS A 381 -41.58 -21.09 15.25
CA LYS A 381 -42.39 -21.17 16.48
C LYS A 381 -42.79 -19.80 17.03
N ARG A 382 -41.90 -18.80 16.93
CA ARG A 382 -42.19 -17.40 17.33
C ARG A 382 -43.12 -16.68 16.35
N LEU A 383 -42.99 -16.91 15.03
CA LEU A 383 -43.87 -16.32 14.02
C LEU A 383 -45.30 -16.85 14.07
N ALA A 384 -45.49 -18.14 14.37
CA ALA A 384 -46.82 -18.74 14.51
C ALA A 384 -47.63 -18.11 15.68
N LYS A 385 -46.97 -17.81 16.80
CA LYS A 385 -47.62 -17.29 18.02
C LYS A 385 -48.07 -15.82 17.92
N ALA A 386 -47.69 -15.11 16.87
CA ALA A 386 -48.08 -13.71 16.64
C ALA A 386 -49.32 -13.54 15.74
N LYS A 387 -49.91 -14.62 15.20
CA LYS A 387 -50.95 -14.55 14.15
C LYS A 387 -52.29 -15.22 14.51
N SER A 388 -52.45 -15.71 15.73
CA SER A 388 -53.71 -16.28 16.25
C SER A 388 -54.08 -15.66 17.60
N GLY A 389 -55.02 -14.70 17.60
CA GLY A 389 -55.33 -13.93 18.82
C GLY A 389 -56.39 -12.84 18.72
N SER A 390 -57.39 -12.94 17.83
CA SER A 390 -58.57 -12.07 17.84
C SER A 390 -59.78 -12.86 18.34
N GLY A 391 -60.41 -12.44 19.45
CA GLY A 391 -61.35 -13.32 20.17
C GLY A 391 -62.09 -12.74 21.37
N GLY A 392 -62.69 -11.54 21.24
CA GLY A 392 -63.95 -11.20 21.94
C GLY A 392 -63.99 -11.01 23.48
N ALA A 393 -64.07 -9.75 23.89
CA ALA A 393 -64.97 -9.18 24.92
C ALA A 393 -65.08 -9.79 26.35
N ALA A 394 -64.87 -8.93 27.38
CA ALA A 394 -65.92 -8.61 28.37
C ALA A 394 -65.62 -7.34 29.24
N ARG A 395 -66.60 -6.43 29.31
CA ARG A 395 -67.01 -5.55 30.43
C ARG A 395 -65.95 -4.79 31.28
N GLY A 396 -65.98 -3.46 31.19
CA GLY A 396 -65.47 -2.53 32.23
C GLY A 396 -65.90 -1.09 31.94
N THR A 397 -66.78 -0.48 32.76
CA THR A 397 -67.44 0.81 32.47
C THR A 397 -67.10 1.92 33.47
N LYS A 398 -67.32 3.17 33.03
CA LYS A 398 -67.24 4.47 33.78
C LYS A 398 -65.81 5.03 33.95
N GLN A 399 -65.56 6.35 33.96
CA GLN A 399 -66.31 7.58 33.58
C GLN A 399 -65.27 8.72 33.41
N PRO A 400 -65.49 9.76 32.57
CA PRO A 400 -64.53 10.86 32.38
C PRO A 400 -64.82 12.09 33.25
N ILE A 401 -63.78 12.70 33.86
CA ILE A 401 -63.91 13.97 34.59
C ILE A 401 -62.82 14.98 34.15
N LYS A 402 -63.25 16.17 33.74
CA LYS A 402 -62.43 17.39 33.61
C LYS A 402 -62.55 18.24 34.88
N ARG A 403 -61.45 18.83 35.36
CA ARG A 403 -61.29 20.27 35.69
C ARG A 403 -59.89 20.54 36.25
N GLY A 404 -59.30 21.68 35.89
CA GLY A 404 -57.96 22.09 36.37
C GLY A 404 -58.00 22.91 37.66
N GLY A 405 -56.83 23.26 38.20
CA GLY A 405 -56.69 24.05 39.42
C GLY A 405 -55.24 24.50 39.66
N ARG A 406 -55.00 25.81 39.58
CA ARG A 406 -53.71 26.52 39.74
C ARG A 406 -53.26 26.56 41.21
N ARG A 407 -51.94 26.80 41.43
CA ARG A 407 -51.25 27.03 42.74
C ARG A 407 -50.93 25.73 43.49
N PHE A 408 -49.86 25.65 44.29
CA PHE A 408 -49.03 26.72 44.87
C PHE A 408 -47.97 27.31 43.91
#